data_AF-A0A7S1Z5Y5-F1
#
_entry.id   AF-A0A7S1Z5Y5-F1
#
_cell.length_a   1.000
_cell.length_b   1.000
_cell.length_c   1.000
_cell.angle_alpha   90.00
_cell.angle_beta   90.00
_cell.angle_gamma   90.00
#
_symmetry.space_group_name_H-M   'P 1'
#
loop_
_entity.id
_entity.type
_entity.pdbx_description
1 polymer ?
#
loop_
_entity_poly.entity_id
_entity_poly.type
_entity_poly.pdbx_seq_one_letter_code
_entity_poly.pdbx_strand_id
1 'polypeptide(L)'
;MELGGLLGKGQFNDVYELKRIRIGPLPSASQKQQCARSRLAEGCGNQNTGYSQFAIKFLNSRLRTNPRMYRVAMADLQRESRLLFAFDHPNIVKVHGIAAESISKKFIIMEKLENTLEQRIENWKGLDWALKDDTMFLAERLSVALQVSG
;
A
#
# COMPACT_ATOMS: atom_id res chain seq x y z
N MET A 1 -4.13 5.29 14.99
CA MET A 1 -4.61 5.30 13.59
C MET A 1 -5.99 4.70 13.54
N GLU A 2 -6.77 5.02 12.52
CA GLU A 2 -8.10 4.48 12.25
C GLU A 2 -8.10 3.81 10.88
N LEU A 3 -8.65 2.60 10.83
CA LEU A 3 -8.73 1.79 9.62
C LEU A 3 -10.14 1.90 9.03
N GLY A 4 -10.21 1.89 7.71
CA GLY A 4 -11.44 1.77 6.95
C GLY A 4 -11.74 0.33 6.54
N GLY A 5 -12.36 0.18 5.38
CA GLY A 5 -12.72 -1.12 4.83
C GLY A 5 -11.48 -1.98 4.52
N LEU A 6 -11.67 -3.29 4.57
CA LEU A 6 -10.70 -4.25 4.06
C LEU A 6 -10.69 -4.17 2.53
N LEU A 7 -9.51 -3.91 1.96
CA LEU A 7 -9.29 -3.76 0.51
C LEU A 7 -8.79 -5.05 -0.13
N GLY A 8 -8.08 -5.89 0.62
CA GLY A 8 -7.56 -7.16 0.12
C GLY A 8 -7.08 -8.10 1.21
N LYS A 9 -7.16 -9.40 0.94
CA LYS A 9 -6.57 -10.45 1.78
C LYS A 9 -5.56 -11.25 0.97
N GLY A 10 -4.37 -11.40 1.52
CA GLY A 10 -3.37 -12.33 1.03
C GLY A 10 -3.19 -13.50 2.00
N GLN A 11 -2.25 -14.38 1.65
CA GLN A 11 -1.86 -15.50 2.51
C GLN A 11 -1.32 -15.05 3.87
N PHE A 12 -0.46 -14.01 3.85
CA PHE A 12 0.22 -13.52 5.05
C PHE A 12 -0.23 -12.14 5.51
N ASN A 13 -0.91 -11.38 4.65
CA ASN A 13 -1.19 -9.98 4.91
C ASN A 13 -2.64 -9.63 4.64
N ASP A 14 -3.17 -8.69 5.42
CA ASP A 14 -4.46 -8.05 5.17
C ASP A 14 -4.21 -6.57 4.88
N VAL A 15 -4.88 -6.05 3.85
CA VAL A 15 -4.76 -4.65 3.40
C VAL A 15 -6.05 -3.92 3.71
N TYR A 16 -5.94 -2.80 4.42
CA TYR A 16 -7.07 -1.96 4.80
C TYR A 16 -6.90 -0.56 4.27
N GLU A 17 -8.00 0.14 4.09
CA GLU A 17 -7.98 1.59 3.93
C GLU A 17 -7.46 2.25 5.20
N LEU A 18 -6.61 3.25 5.05
CA LEU A 18 -6.12 4.04 6.17
C LEU A 18 -6.89 5.36 6.25
N LYS A 19 -7.95 5.40 7.06
CA LYS A 19 -8.82 6.59 7.16
C LYS A 19 -8.15 7.76 7.86
N ARG A 20 -7.40 7.49 8.93
CA ARG A 20 -6.83 8.56 9.77
C ARG A 20 -5.55 8.13 10.47
N ILE A 21 -4.55 9.00 10.45
CA ILE A 21 -3.36 8.89 11.29
C ILE A 21 -3.38 10.01 12.33
N ARG A 22 -3.07 9.65 13.59
CA ARG A 22 -2.79 10.63 14.64
C ARG A 22 -1.29 10.84 14.68
N ILE A 23 -0.84 12.03 14.30
CA ILE A 23 0.57 12.41 14.36
C ILE A 23 0.82 12.99 15.74
N GLY A 24 1.45 12.19 16.61
CA GLY A 24 1.99 12.71 17.85
C GLY A 24 3.26 13.55 17.60
N PRO A 25 3.61 14.45 18.54
CA PRO A 25 4.89 15.16 18.49
C PRO A 25 6.04 14.14 18.52
N LEU A 26 7.01 14.33 17.63
CA LEU A 26 8.23 13.53 17.60
C LEU A 26 9.41 14.49 17.75
N PRO A 27 9.91 14.70 18.99
CA PRO A 27 10.87 15.78 19.30
C PRO A 27 12.17 15.72 18.49
N SER A 28 12.57 14.53 18.05
CA SER A 28 13.79 14.28 17.26
C SER A 28 13.55 14.09 15.76
N ALA A 29 12.35 14.39 15.25
CA ALA A 29 12.09 14.28 13.82
C ALA A 29 12.80 15.39 13.04
N SER A 30 13.56 15.00 12.01
CA SER A 30 14.05 15.92 10.99
C SER A 30 12.90 16.63 10.27
N GLN A 31 13.17 17.79 9.66
CA GLN A 31 12.18 18.54 8.88
C GLN A 31 11.55 17.70 7.76
N LYS A 32 12.34 16.85 7.09
CA LYS A 32 11.85 15.91 6.06
C LYS A 32 10.85 14.91 6.65
N GLN A 33 11.13 14.36 7.82
CA GLN A 33 10.23 13.44 8.51
C GLN A 33 8.95 14.15 8.96
N GLN A 34 9.03 15.39 9.44
CA GLN A 34 7.85 16.18 9.81
C GLN A 34 6.97 16.45 8.59
N CYS A 35 7.55 16.88 7.47
CA CYS A 35 6.81 17.12 6.22
C CYS A 35 6.14 15.84 5.69
N ALA A 36 6.86 14.71 5.68
CA ALA A 36 6.30 13.42 5.26
C ALA A 36 5.14 12.98 6.17
N ARG A 37 5.27 13.20 7.48
CA ARG A 37 4.18 12.95 8.45
C ARG A 37 2.99 13.84 8.15
N SER A 38 3.16 15.15 8.01
CA SER A 38 2.04 16.07 7.72
C SER A 38 1.29 15.68 6.45
N ARG A 39 2.00 15.38 5.35
CA ARG A 39 1.38 14.90 4.10
C ARG A 39 0.57 13.61 4.29
N LEU A 40 1.08 12.68 5.10
CA LEU A 40 0.34 11.46 5.45
C LEU A 40 -0.96 11.77 6.21
N ALA A 41 -0.96 12.71 7.16
CA ALA A 41 -2.20 13.10 7.83
C ALA A 41 -3.16 13.83 6.89
N GLU A 42 -2.67 14.71 6.02
CA GLU A 42 -3.48 15.48 5.08
C GLU A 42 -4.18 14.57 4.05
N GLY A 43 -3.47 13.57 3.50
CA GLY A 43 -4.06 12.60 2.57
C GLY A 43 -4.93 11.52 3.23
N CYS A 44 -4.88 11.41 4.57
CA CYS A 44 -5.75 10.54 5.34
C CYS A 44 -7.07 11.24 5.70
N GLY A 45 -8.14 10.88 4.99
CA GLY A 45 -9.49 11.29 5.38
C GLY A 45 -9.74 12.78 5.11
N ASN A 46 -9.68 13.16 3.84
CA ASN A 46 -10.17 14.46 3.40
C ASN A 46 -11.64 14.58 3.81
N GLN A 47 -11.95 15.42 4.79
CA GLN A 47 -13.29 15.55 5.37
C GLN A 47 -14.32 16.02 4.33
N ASN A 48 -13.87 16.66 3.25
CA ASN A 48 -14.76 17.14 2.19
C ASN A 48 -15.14 16.05 1.19
N THR A 49 -14.29 15.03 1.00
CA THR A 49 -14.54 13.98 0.00
C THR A 49 -14.82 12.61 0.62
N GLY A 50 -14.42 12.39 1.87
CA GLY A 50 -14.52 11.09 2.55
C GLY A 50 -13.54 10.03 2.01
N TYR A 51 -12.73 10.36 1.00
CA TYR A 51 -11.78 9.43 0.40
C TYR A 51 -10.41 9.53 1.09
N SER A 52 -9.84 8.37 1.42
CA SER A 52 -8.43 8.26 1.79
C SER A 52 -7.59 7.89 0.57
N GLN A 53 -6.42 8.51 0.46
CA GLN A 53 -5.41 8.21 -0.57
C GLN A 53 -4.51 7.03 -0.19
N PHE A 54 -4.64 6.50 1.03
CA PHE A 54 -3.68 5.55 1.58
C PHE A 54 -4.33 4.21 1.95
N ALA A 55 -3.58 3.15 1.68
CA ALA A 55 -3.81 1.81 2.17
C ALA A 55 -2.73 1.46 3.19
N ILE A 56 -3.06 0.52 4.08
CA ILE A 56 -2.15 -0.01 5.07
C ILE A 56 -2.21 -1.53 5.08
N LYS A 57 -1.04 -2.14 4.90
CA LYS A 57 -0.84 -3.58 4.84
C LYS A 57 -0.28 -4.07 6.16
N PHE A 58 -0.95 -5.04 6.78
CA PHE A 58 -0.55 -5.67 8.04
C PHE A 58 -0.29 -7.16 7.86
N LEU A 59 0.56 -7.75 8.70
CA LEU A 59 0.55 -9.19 8.92
C LEU A 59 -0.81 -9.62 9.46
N ASN A 60 -1.38 -10.66 8.84
CA ASN A 60 -2.67 -11.22 9.25
C ASN A 60 -2.60 -11.72 10.71
N SER A 61 -3.64 -11.44 11.50
CA SER A 61 -3.69 -11.81 12.92
C SER A 61 -3.56 -13.32 13.18
N ARG A 62 -3.97 -14.16 12.21
CA ARG A 62 -3.86 -15.62 12.25
C ARG A 62 -2.42 -16.09 12.37
N LEU A 63 -1.44 -15.31 11.89
CA LEU A 63 -0.03 -15.69 11.99
C LEU A 63 0.50 -15.67 13.42
N ARG A 64 -0.17 -14.98 14.35
CA ARG A 64 0.27 -14.91 15.75
C ARG A 64 0.25 -16.26 16.45
N THR A 65 -0.57 -17.20 16.00
CA THR A 65 -0.63 -18.56 16.56
C THR A 65 0.49 -19.46 16.07
N ASN A 66 1.25 -19.04 15.05
CA ASN A 66 2.38 -19.78 14.49
C ASN A 66 3.64 -18.90 14.44
N PRO A 67 4.46 -18.87 15.50
CA PRO A 67 5.64 -18.00 15.60
C PRO A 67 6.66 -18.18 14.48
N ARG A 68 6.82 -19.41 13.96
CA ARG A 68 7.74 -19.69 12.85
C ARG A 68 7.26 -19.02 11.58
N MET A 69 5.99 -19.19 11.24
CA MET A 69 5.39 -18.57 10.06
C MET A 69 5.34 -17.05 10.20
N TYR A 70 5.06 -16.53 11.40
CA TYR A 70 5.11 -15.10 11.68
C TYR A 70 6.49 -14.49 11.39
N ARG A 71 7.57 -15.14 11.82
CA ARG A 71 8.94 -14.67 11.55
C ARG A 71 9.26 -14.62 10.05
N VAL A 72 8.85 -15.65 9.30
CA VAL A 72 9.05 -15.70 7.84
C VAL A 72 8.27 -14.57 7.18
N ALA A 73 6.97 -14.45 7.48
CA ALA A 73 6.13 -13.40 6.93
C ALA A 73 6.62 -11.98 7.29
N MET A 74 7.17 -11.80 8.49
CA MET A 74 7.78 -10.53 8.91
C MET A 74 9.03 -10.20 8.09
N ALA A 75 9.91 -11.18 7.86
CA ALA A 75 11.10 -11.00 7.03
C ALA A 75 10.71 -10.68 5.57
N ASP A 76 9.67 -11.34 5.06
CA ASP A 76 9.13 -11.10 3.72
C ASP A 76 8.55 -9.69 3.61
N LEU A 77 7.74 -9.26 4.58
CA LEU A 77 7.20 -7.90 4.63
C LEU A 77 8.31 -6.84 4.69
N GLN A 78 9.39 -7.10 5.45
CA GLN A 78 10.54 -6.20 5.51
C GLN A 78 11.27 -6.14 4.16
N ARG A 79 11.52 -7.28 3.50
CA ARG A 79 12.12 -7.32 2.16
C ARG A 79 11.26 -6.59 1.13
N GLU A 80 9.95 -6.84 1.13
CA GLU A 80 8.98 -6.15 0.27
C GLU A 80 9.03 -4.64 0.48
N SER A 81 9.03 -4.18 1.75
CA SER A 81 9.07 -2.75 2.04
C SER A 81 10.34 -2.07 1.55
N ARG A 82 11.51 -2.73 1.64
CA ARG A 82 12.79 -2.19 1.16
C ARG A 82 12.81 -2.10 -0.37
N LEU A 83 12.31 -3.14 -1.03
CA LEU A 83 12.21 -3.19 -2.48
C LEU A 83 11.29 -2.08 -3.00
N LEU A 84 10.09 -1.93 -2.44
CA LEU A 84 9.16 -0.86 -2.83
C LEU A 84 9.68 0.54 -2.50
N PHE A 85 10.47 0.70 -1.42
CA PHE A 85 11.05 2.00 -1.06
C PHE A 85 12.14 2.46 -2.04
N ALA A 86 12.75 1.54 -2.79
CA ALA A 86 13.75 1.86 -3.81
C ALA A 86 13.13 2.36 -5.12
N PHE A 87 11.83 2.17 -5.34
CA PHE A 87 11.15 2.57 -6.56
C PHE A 87 10.42 3.91 -6.42
N ASP A 88 10.63 4.79 -7.39
CA ASP A 88 9.86 6.02 -7.58
C ASP A 88 9.42 6.08 -9.04
N HIS A 89 8.29 5.44 -9.35
CA HIS A 89 7.83 5.27 -10.73
C HIS A 89 6.29 5.38 -10.80
N PRO A 90 5.72 6.07 -11.81
CA PRO A 90 4.27 6.29 -11.92
C PRO A 90 3.40 5.03 -12.04
N ASN A 91 4.02 3.86 -12.27
CA ASN A 91 3.33 2.57 -12.41
C ASN A 91 3.61 1.61 -11.24
N ILE A 92 4.35 2.05 -10.23
CA ILE A 92 4.65 1.27 -9.03
C ILE A 92 4.13 2.05 -7.83
N VAL A 93 3.35 1.37 -6.99
CA VAL A 93 2.78 1.98 -5.78
C VAL A 93 3.89 2.51 -4.87
N LYS A 94 3.74 3.76 -4.44
CA LYS A 94 4.68 4.41 -3.53
C LYS A 94 4.47 4.00 -2.08
N VAL A 95 5.57 3.78 -1.37
CA VAL A 95 5.56 3.59 0.09
C VAL A 95 5.71 4.93 0.79
N HIS A 96 4.80 5.23 1.71
CA HIS A 96 4.80 6.47 2.48
C HIS A 96 5.26 6.28 3.93
N GLY A 97 5.20 5.05 4.44
CA GLY A 97 5.66 4.78 5.80
C GLY A 97 5.75 3.29 6.11
N ILE A 98 6.63 2.94 7.03
CA ILE A 98 6.82 1.57 7.51
C ILE A 98 6.80 1.62 9.04
N ALA A 99 6.26 0.58 9.67
CA ALA A 99 6.31 0.44 11.11
C ALA A 99 7.76 0.44 11.61
N ALA A 100 8.04 1.22 12.63
CA ALA A 100 9.34 1.18 13.30
C ALA A 100 9.61 -0.21 13.91
N GLU A 101 10.89 -0.54 14.09
CA GLU A 101 11.32 -1.84 14.59
C GLU A 101 10.80 -2.12 16.01
N SER A 102 10.63 -1.09 16.82
CA SER A 102 10.07 -1.15 18.17
C SER A 102 8.56 -1.40 18.24
N ILE A 103 7.83 -1.31 17.12
CA ILE A 103 6.37 -1.50 17.10
C ILE A 103 6.06 -2.99 16.94
N SER A 104 5.23 -3.53 17.85
CA SER A 104 4.81 -4.94 17.84
C SER A 104 4.01 -5.34 16.60
N LYS A 105 3.16 -4.43 16.09
CA LYS A 105 2.42 -4.61 14.83
C LYS A 105 3.22 -4.02 13.66
N LYS A 106 3.74 -4.89 12.80
CA LYS A 106 4.40 -4.48 11.56
C LYS A 106 3.38 -4.10 10.49
N PHE A 107 3.64 -3.00 9.79
CA PHE A 107 2.79 -2.49 8.72
C PHE A 107 3.58 -1.70 7.69
N ILE A 108 3.00 -1.57 6.50
CA ILE A 108 3.44 -0.67 5.43
C ILE A 108 2.26 0.22 5.07
N ILE A 109 2.48 1.54 4.98
CA ILE A 109 1.54 2.53 4.46
C ILE A 109 1.96 2.84 3.03
N MET A 110 1.01 2.73 2.11
CA MET A 110 1.23 2.88 0.67
C MET A 110 0.04 3.56 0.00
N GLU A 111 0.18 3.94 -1.26
CA GLU A 111 -0.93 4.48 -2.04
C GLU A 111 -2.07 3.47 -2.14
N LYS A 112 -3.30 3.95 -2.00
CA LYS A 112 -4.50 3.16 -2.23
C LYS A 112 -4.81 3.14 -3.72
N LEU A 113 -4.86 1.96 -4.29
CA LEU A 113 -5.39 1.75 -5.64
C LEU A 113 -6.92 1.68 -5.60
N GLU A 114 -7.56 2.20 -6.65
CA GLU A 114 -9.02 2.19 -6.77
C GLU A 114 -9.59 0.80 -7.00
N ASN A 115 -8.86 -0.02 -7.76
CA ASN A 115 -9.28 -1.34 -8.19
C ASN A 115 -8.05 -2.24 -8.41
N THR A 116 -8.26 -3.55 -8.33
CA THR A 116 -7.24 -4.53 -8.67
C THR A 116 -7.26 -4.83 -10.18
N LEU A 117 -6.18 -5.41 -10.70
CA LEU A 117 -6.12 -5.82 -12.10
C LEU A 117 -7.18 -6.88 -12.41
N GLU A 118 -7.44 -7.81 -11.49
CA GLU A 118 -8.46 -8.84 -11.65
C GLU A 118 -9.86 -8.23 -11.82
N GLN A 119 -10.18 -7.21 -11.03
CA GLN A 119 -11.46 -6.48 -11.16
C GLN A 119 -11.55 -5.78 -12.51
N ARG A 120 -10.46 -5.15 -12.99
CA ARG A 120 -10.43 -4.53 -14.32
C ARG A 120 -10.62 -5.57 -15.43
N ILE A 121 -9.93 -6.70 -15.34
CA ILE A 121 -10.06 -7.79 -16.33
C ILE A 121 -11.50 -8.28 -16.39
N GLU A 122 -12.16 -8.48 -15.25
CA GLU A 122 -13.57 -8.92 -15.24
C GLU A 122 -14.50 -7.89 -15.87
N ASN A 123 -14.31 -6.61 -15.57
CA ASN A 123 -15.07 -5.53 -16.21
C ASN A 123 -14.84 -5.48 -17.72
N TRP A 124 -13.61 -5.74 -18.19
CA TRP A 124 -13.29 -5.75 -19.62
C TRP A 124 -13.88 -6.94 -20.36
N LYS A 125 -14.00 -8.11 -19.73
CA LYS A 125 -14.67 -9.26 -20.35
C LYS A 125 -16.13 -8.96 -20.71
N GLY A 126 -16.78 -8.08 -19.93
CA GLY A 126 -18.15 -7.63 -20.17
C GLY A 126 -18.28 -6.46 -21.16
N LEU A 127 -17.17 -5.84 -21.56
CA LEU A 127 -17.13 -4.79 -22.57
C LEU A 127 -16.92 -5.42 -23.94
N ASP A 128 -17.72 -5.00 -24.92
CA ASP A 128 -17.51 -5.39 -26.31
C ASP A 128 -16.10 -4.90 -26.72
N TRP A 129 -15.32 -5.79 -27.34
CA TRP A 129 -13.87 -5.70 -27.58
C TRP A 129 -13.41 -4.50 -28.45
N ALA A 130 -14.32 -3.59 -28.79
CA ALA A 130 -14.07 -2.38 -29.56
C ALA A 130 -13.21 -1.33 -28.83
N LEU A 131 -12.95 -1.48 -27.53
CA LEU A 131 -12.10 -0.57 -26.72
C LEU A 131 -10.68 -1.13 -26.48
N LYS A 132 -10.00 -1.59 -27.55
CA LYS A 132 -8.63 -2.17 -27.50
C LYS A 132 -7.55 -1.25 -26.91
N ASP A 133 -7.78 0.06 -26.84
CA ASP A 133 -6.78 1.03 -26.39
C ASP A 133 -6.36 0.84 -24.91
N ASP A 134 -7.32 0.58 -24.02
CA ASP A 134 -7.04 0.49 -22.58
C ASP A 134 -6.15 -0.71 -22.22
N THR A 135 -6.30 -1.81 -22.94
CA THR A 135 -5.54 -3.05 -22.68
C THR A 135 -4.09 -2.91 -23.14
N MET A 136 -3.87 -2.25 -24.29
CA MET A 136 -2.52 -1.97 -24.79
C MET A 136 -1.77 -0.99 -23.88
N PHE A 137 -2.46 0.04 -23.40
CA PHE A 137 -1.90 1.01 -22.45
C PHE A 137 -1.46 0.35 -21.12
N LEU A 138 -2.23 -0.61 -20.59
CA LEU A 138 -1.88 -1.28 -19.35
C LEU A 138 -0.72 -2.27 -19.51
N ALA A 139 -0.64 -2.96 -20.64
CA ALA A 139 0.51 -3.80 -20.97
C ALA A 139 1.81 -2.98 -21.04
N GLU A 140 1.76 -1.78 -21.64
CA GLU A 140 2.90 -0.87 -21.70
C GLU A 140 3.31 -0.38 -20.30
N ARG A 141 2.35 0.04 -19.47
CA ARG A 141 2.64 0.48 -18.09
C ARG A 141 3.29 -0.61 -17.23
N LEU A 142 2.81 -1.86 -17.36
CA LEU A 142 3.38 -3.02 -16.67
C LEU A 142 4.78 -3.34 -17.19
N SER A 143 5.00 -3.28 -18.51
CA SER A 143 6.32 -3.49 -19.13
C SER A 143 7.36 -2.51 -18.60
N VAL A 144 7.03 -1.20 -18.58
CA VAL A 144 7.93 -0.17 -18.04
C VAL A 144 8.23 -0.39 -16.55
N ALA A 145 7.21 -0.76 -15.75
CA ALA A 145 7.40 -1.06 -14.33
C ALA A 145 8.34 -2.27 -14.10
N LEU A 146 8.27 -3.29 -14.95
CA LEU A 146 9.13 -4.47 -14.87
C LEU A 146 10.59 -4.14 -15.20
N GLN A 147 10.84 -3.32 -16.23
CA GLN A 147 12.18 -2.92 -16.64
C GLN A 147 12.96 -2.18 -15.55
N VAL A 148 12.27 -1.39 -14.72
CA VAL A 148 12.90 -0.69 -13.60
C VAL A 148 13.08 -1.56 -12.37
N SER A 149 12.50 -2.76 -12.33
CA SER A 149 12.50 -3.65 -11.16
C SER A 149 13.62 -4.71 -11.13
N GLY A 150 14.39 -4.83 -12.22
CA GLY A 150 15.55 -5.74 -12.37
C GLY A 150 16.87 -4.99 -12.36
#